data_AF-A0A6J7NV77-F1
#
_entry.id   AF-A0A6J7NV77-F1
#
_cell.length_a   1.000
_cell.length_b   1.000
_cell.length_c   1.000
_cell.angle_alpha   90.00
_cell.angle_beta   90.00
_cell.angle_gamma   90.00
#
_symmetry.space_group_name_H-M   'P 1'
#
loop_
_entity.id
_entity.type
_entity.pdbx_description
1 polymer ?
#
loop_
_entity_poly.entity_id
_entity_poly.type
_entity_poly.pdbx_seq_one_letter_code
_entity_poly.pdbx_strand_id
1 'polypeptide(L)'
;MDRFESESTLGALGPKIREEDGAIYPSARMVPSNIDALGHALFGSIKPNNKATRRYRELDCDPEVARSVDWVSGAALWLRREALDQIGGWDEAYFMYVEDVDLCWRLKAAGWGVEYSPSAQVTHVQGVSTGRTPFRMIAAHHRSAFRFASKRWSGVKRVLLAPTALLLSLRCAVAMLSQLVRHQRASVRVP
;
A
#
# COMPACT_ATOMS: atom_id res chain seq x y z
N MET A 1 -6.80 -12.76 19.80
CA MET A 1 -5.42 -13.28 19.69
C MET A 1 -5.41 -14.79 19.50
N ASP A 2 -6.34 -15.52 20.12
CA ASP A 2 -6.43 -16.98 20.14
C ASP A 2 -6.42 -17.68 18.77
N ARG A 3 -7.03 -17.08 17.74
CA ARG A 3 -7.06 -17.66 16.38
C ARG A 3 -5.67 -17.76 15.73
N PHE A 4 -4.76 -16.87 16.09
CA PHE A 4 -3.43 -16.74 15.46
C PHE A 4 -2.43 -17.78 15.96
N GLU A 5 -2.54 -18.17 17.21
CA GLU A 5 -1.74 -19.27 17.76
C GLU A 5 -2.23 -20.62 17.24
N SER A 6 -3.53 -20.75 16.94
CA SER A 6 -4.11 -21.99 16.42
C SER A 6 -3.91 -22.22 14.93
N GLU A 7 -3.78 -21.17 14.10
CA GLU A 7 -3.62 -21.30 12.66
C GLU A 7 -2.14 -21.30 12.24
N SER A 8 -1.59 -22.49 12.00
CA SER A 8 -0.19 -22.70 11.63
C SER A 8 0.19 -22.17 10.25
N THR A 9 -0.77 -21.77 9.41
CA THR A 9 -0.56 -21.31 8.03
C THR A 9 -0.64 -19.78 7.87
N LEU A 10 -0.89 -19.03 8.94
CA LEU A 10 -0.93 -17.57 8.89
C LEU A 10 0.49 -16.98 8.98
N GLY A 11 0.89 -16.21 7.97
CA GLY A 11 2.20 -15.55 7.91
C GLY A 11 2.19 -14.09 8.37
N ALA A 12 1.11 -13.36 8.10
CA ALA A 12 0.98 -11.95 8.48
C ALA A 12 -0.42 -11.58 8.94
N LEU A 13 -0.48 -10.64 9.90
CA LEU A 13 -1.72 -10.09 10.43
C LEU A 13 -1.63 -8.58 10.58
N GLY A 14 -2.62 -7.86 10.05
CA GLY A 14 -2.79 -6.42 10.24
C GLY A 14 -3.93 -6.10 11.21
N PRO A 15 -3.74 -5.18 12.17
CA PRO A 15 -4.82 -4.68 13.01
C PRO A 15 -5.68 -3.65 12.25
N LYS A 16 -6.81 -3.28 12.86
CA LYS A 16 -7.50 -2.04 12.49
C LYS A 16 -6.64 -0.86 12.86
N ILE A 17 -6.37 0.01 11.88
CA ILE A 17 -5.63 1.24 12.13
C ILE A 17 -6.58 2.42 12.00
N ARG A 18 -6.54 3.33 12.97
CA ARG A 18 -7.28 4.57 12.96
C ARG A 18 -6.33 5.75 12.85
N GLU A 19 -6.74 6.78 12.14
CA GLU A 19 -6.10 8.09 12.19
C GLU A 19 -6.42 8.77 13.53
N GLU A 20 -5.75 9.89 13.83
CA GLU A 20 -5.99 10.67 15.06
C GLU A 20 -7.43 11.24 15.13
N ASP A 21 -8.06 11.50 13.98
CA ASP A 21 -9.44 11.97 13.88
C ASP A 21 -10.49 10.84 14.00
N GLY A 22 -10.04 9.60 14.20
CA GLY A 22 -10.88 8.42 14.33
C GLY A 22 -11.28 7.76 13.00
N ALA A 23 -10.95 8.38 11.86
CA ALA A 23 -11.15 7.78 10.54
C ALA A 23 -10.32 6.49 10.39
N ILE A 24 -10.77 5.60 9.52
CA ILE A 24 -10.10 4.32 9.31
C ILE A 24 -8.97 4.51 8.32
N TYR A 25 -7.75 4.25 8.78
CA TYR A 25 -6.58 4.22 7.91
C TYR A 25 -6.68 2.97 7.01
N PRO A 26 -6.41 3.09 5.70
CA PRO A 26 -6.49 1.96 4.79
C PRO A 26 -5.31 0.98 4.97
N SER A 27 -5.36 0.20 6.06
CA SER A 27 -4.29 -0.69 6.50
C SER A 27 -4.31 -2.09 5.90
N ALA A 28 -5.34 -2.47 5.15
CA ALA A 28 -5.46 -3.81 4.60
C ALA A 28 -6.28 -3.80 3.31
N ARG A 29 -5.76 -4.40 2.23
CA ARG A 29 -6.47 -4.51 0.95
C ARG A 29 -6.07 -5.73 0.15
N MET A 30 -6.87 -6.05 -0.86
CA MET A 30 -6.48 -6.86 -1.99
C MET A 30 -5.54 -6.06 -2.91
N VAL A 31 -4.64 -6.76 -3.59
CA VAL A 31 -3.83 -6.20 -4.66
C VAL A 31 -4.76 -6.09 -5.86
N PRO A 32 -4.95 -4.87 -6.39
CA PRO A 32 -5.92 -4.64 -7.44
C PRO A 32 -5.58 -5.45 -8.69
N SER A 33 -6.64 -5.85 -9.41
CA SER A 33 -6.50 -6.38 -10.76
C SER A 33 -5.84 -5.32 -11.65
N ASN A 34 -5.16 -5.74 -12.72
CA ASN A 34 -4.51 -4.78 -13.63
C ASN A 34 -5.53 -3.78 -14.23
N ILE A 35 -6.79 -4.20 -14.42
CA ILE A 35 -7.88 -3.36 -14.93
C ILE A 35 -8.31 -2.33 -13.88
N ASP A 36 -8.48 -2.75 -12.62
CA ASP A 36 -8.86 -1.84 -11.54
C ASP A 36 -7.73 -0.85 -11.22
N ALA A 37 -6.47 -1.31 -11.27
CA ALA A 37 -5.29 -0.47 -11.12
C ALA A 37 -5.21 0.60 -12.23
N LEU A 38 -5.42 0.21 -13.49
CA LEU A 38 -5.44 1.14 -14.62
C LEU A 38 -6.61 2.12 -14.51
N GLY A 39 -7.81 1.62 -14.20
CA GLY A 39 -9.01 2.44 -14.01
C GLY A 39 -8.84 3.45 -12.87
N HIS A 40 -8.24 3.04 -11.75
CA HIS A 40 -7.90 3.95 -10.65
C HIS A 40 -6.84 4.97 -11.06
N ALA A 41 -5.79 4.53 -11.75
CA ALA A 41 -4.70 5.41 -12.18
C ALA A 41 -5.16 6.51 -13.14
N LEU A 42 -6.11 6.21 -14.04
CA LEU A 42 -6.65 7.14 -15.02
C LEU A 42 -7.76 8.03 -14.45
N PHE A 43 -8.69 7.47 -13.66
CA PHE A 43 -9.93 8.17 -13.29
C PHE A 43 -10.07 8.47 -11.80
N GLY A 44 -9.20 7.92 -10.95
CA GLY A 44 -9.31 8.04 -9.49
C GLY A 44 -9.19 9.47 -8.96
N SER A 45 -8.48 10.35 -9.67
CA SER A 45 -8.34 11.76 -9.31
C SER A 45 -9.52 12.63 -9.76
N ILE A 46 -10.27 12.21 -10.79
CA ILE A 46 -11.37 12.98 -11.40
C ILE A 46 -12.72 12.53 -10.85
N LYS A 47 -12.93 11.22 -10.72
CA LYS A 47 -14.14 10.61 -10.16
C LYS A 47 -13.74 9.62 -9.06
N PRO A 48 -13.46 10.10 -7.83
CA PRO A 48 -12.94 9.25 -6.75
C PRO A 48 -13.87 8.10 -6.34
N ASN A 49 -15.15 8.12 -6.75
CA ASN A 49 -16.14 7.07 -6.47
C ASN A 49 -16.45 6.15 -7.67
N ASN A 50 -15.65 6.15 -8.74
CA ASN A 50 -15.87 5.22 -9.85
C ASN A 50 -15.66 3.74 -9.42
N LYS A 51 -16.32 2.80 -10.12
CA LYS A 51 -16.30 1.35 -9.77
C LYS A 51 -14.89 0.79 -9.60
N ALA A 52 -13.95 1.14 -10.48
CA ALA A 52 -12.57 0.68 -10.39
C ALA A 52 -11.87 1.25 -9.15
N THR A 53 -12.11 2.52 -8.81
CA THR A 53 -11.54 3.15 -7.61
C THR A 53 -12.16 2.63 -6.32
N ARG A 54 -13.47 2.36 -6.28
CA ARG A 54 -14.13 1.72 -5.13
C ARG A 54 -13.53 0.34 -4.85
N ARG A 55 -13.34 -0.48 -5.89
CA ARG A 55 -12.67 -1.79 -5.80
C ARG A 55 -11.22 -1.67 -5.40
N TYR A 56 -10.47 -0.75 -6.02
CA TYR A 56 -9.06 -0.50 -5.71
C TYR A 56 -8.85 -0.07 -4.25
N ARG A 57 -9.73 0.79 -3.74
CA ARG A 57 -9.63 1.33 -2.37
C ARG A 57 -10.37 0.50 -1.34
N GLU A 58 -11.17 -0.46 -1.79
CA GLU A 58 -12.06 -1.30 -0.99
C GLU A 58 -13.00 -0.49 -0.09
N LEU A 59 -13.62 0.55 -0.65
CA LEU A 59 -14.52 1.45 0.10
C LEU A 59 -15.80 0.76 0.59
N ASP A 60 -16.07 -0.45 0.10
CA ASP A 60 -17.28 -1.23 0.37
C ASP A 60 -17.05 -2.35 1.40
N CYS A 61 -15.83 -2.51 1.92
CA CYS A 61 -15.53 -3.51 2.94
C CYS A 61 -15.94 -3.03 4.33
N ASP A 62 -16.60 -3.90 5.10
CA ASP A 62 -16.88 -3.64 6.51
C ASP A 62 -15.57 -3.71 7.31
N PRO A 63 -15.13 -2.60 7.93
CA PRO A 63 -13.90 -2.56 8.70
C PRO A 63 -13.97 -3.33 10.01
N GLU A 64 -15.15 -3.74 10.48
CA GLU A 64 -15.35 -4.50 11.71
C GLU A 64 -15.33 -6.02 11.47
N VAL A 65 -15.11 -6.45 10.23
CA VAL A 65 -15.07 -7.87 9.86
C VAL A 65 -13.64 -8.32 9.57
N ALA A 66 -13.21 -9.38 10.28
CA ALA A 66 -11.95 -10.06 10.00
C ALA A 66 -12.01 -10.74 8.62
N ARG A 67 -10.92 -10.65 7.84
CA ARG A 67 -10.91 -11.17 6.48
C ARG A 67 -9.49 -11.48 5.98
N SER A 68 -9.41 -12.43 5.05
CA SER A 68 -8.20 -12.64 4.27
C SER A 68 -8.01 -11.48 3.28
N VAL A 69 -6.77 -11.02 3.15
CA VAL A 69 -6.38 -9.91 2.28
C VAL A 69 -5.14 -10.27 1.48
N ASP A 70 -4.72 -9.42 0.54
CA ASP A 70 -3.44 -9.62 -0.15
C ASP A 70 -2.29 -8.93 0.56
N TRP A 71 -2.54 -7.84 1.27
CA TRP A 71 -1.54 -7.14 2.04
C TRP A 71 -2.13 -6.39 3.23
N VAL A 72 -1.29 -6.21 4.24
CA VAL A 72 -1.52 -5.36 5.42
C VAL A 72 -0.41 -4.34 5.56
N SER A 73 -0.69 -3.21 6.19
CA SER A 73 0.23 -2.07 6.22
C SER A 73 1.42 -2.29 7.14
N GLY A 74 2.59 -1.84 6.67
CA GLY A 74 3.82 -1.69 7.44
C GLY A 74 3.69 -0.89 8.74
N ALA A 75 2.68 -0.03 8.86
CA ALA A 75 2.48 0.83 10.03
C ALA A 75 2.22 0.05 11.32
N ALA A 76 1.53 -1.09 11.22
CA ALA A 76 1.38 -2.05 12.29
C ALA A 76 1.04 -3.41 11.68
N LEU A 77 1.91 -4.38 11.88
CA LEU A 77 1.62 -5.77 11.52
C LEU A 77 2.33 -6.73 12.46
N TRP A 78 1.76 -7.91 12.58
CA TRP A 78 2.38 -9.05 13.21
C TRP A 78 2.84 -10.03 12.12
N LEU A 79 4.01 -10.63 12.32
CA LEU A 79 4.63 -11.56 11.39
C LEU A 79 5.01 -12.84 12.10
N ARG A 80 4.69 -13.97 11.47
CA ARG A 80 5.21 -15.27 11.90
C ARG A 80 6.68 -15.38 11.51
N ARG A 81 7.53 -15.71 12.48
CA ARG A 81 8.98 -15.79 12.28
C ARG A 81 9.36 -16.78 11.18
N GLU A 82 8.81 -18.00 11.23
CA GLU A 82 9.10 -19.04 10.25
C GLU A 82 8.72 -18.60 8.83
N ALA A 83 7.60 -17.90 8.70
CA ALA A 83 7.14 -17.38 7.42
C ALA A 83 8.07 -16.29 6.87
N LEU A 84 8.53 -15.38 7.75
CA LEU A 84 9.47 -14.32 7.40
C LEU A 84 10.83 -14.87 6.98
N ASP A 85 11.35 -15.84 7.73
CA ASP A 85 12.64 -16.48 7.46
C ASP A 85 12.58 -17.25 6.12
N GLN A 86 11.48 -17.96 5.84
CA GLN A 86 11.29 -18.69 4.58
C GLN A 86 11.37 -17.79 3.35
N ILE A 87 10.84 -16.57 3.42
CA ILE A 87 10.87 -15.63 2.28
C ILE A 87 12.11 -14.73 2.27
N GLY A 88 13.04 -14.91 3.22
CA GLY A 88 14.27 -14.14 3.32
C GLY A 88 14.10 -12.73 3.88
N GLY A 89 13.05 -12.48 4.67
CA GLY A 89 12.85 -11.17 5.32
C GLY A 89 12.28 -10.07 4.42
N TRP A 90 12.53 -8.82 4.80
CA TRP A 90 12.17 -7.64 4.02
C TRP A 90 13.13 -7.44 2.84
N ASP A 91 12.64 -6.88 1.73
CA ASP A 91 13.49 -6.50 0.61
C ASP A 91 14.08 -5.10 0.87
N GLU A 92 15.33 -5.05 1.34
CA GLU A 92 16.03 -3.82 1.76
C GLU A 92 16.20 -2.78 0.65
N ALA A 93 15.97 -3.16 -0.62
CA ALA A 93 16.02 -2.21 -1.72
C ALA A 93 14.77 -1.30 -1.77
N TYR A 94 13.71 -1.60 -1.00
CA TYR A 94 12.66 -0.64 -0.71
C TYR A 94 13.13 0.28 0.42
N PHE A 95 13.27 1.57 0.12
CA PHE A 95 13.49 2.58 1.15
C PHE A 95 12.19 2.94 1.88
N MET A 96 11.08 3.07 1.13
CA MET A 96 9.78 3.44 1.66
C MET A 96 8.66 3.16 0.65
N TYR A 97 7.47 2.84 1.16
CA TYR A 97 6.26 2.46 0.44
C TYR A 97 6.37 1.16 -0.35
N VAL A 98 5.27 0.40 -0.37
CA VAL A 98 5.10 -0.85 -1.14
C VAL A 98 5.98 -2.00 -0.64
N GLU A 99 6.86 -1.79 0.35
CA GLU A 99 7.64 -2.84 1.01
C GLU A 99 6.74 -3.87 1.70
N ASP A 100 5.64 -3.40 2.28
CA ASP A 100 4.62 -4.19 2.96
C ASP A 100 3.77 -5.00 1.98
N VAL A 101 3.40 -4.40 0.86
CA VAL A 101 2.75 -5.08 -0.27
C VAL A 101 3.65 -6.17 -0.84
N ASP A 102 4.94 -5.88 -1.05
CA ASP A 102 5.92 -6.84 -1.54
C ASP A 102 6.12 -8.01 -0.58
N LEU A 103 6.25 -7.72 0.73
CA LEU A 103 6.36 -8.71 1.77
C LEU A 103 5.16 -9.66 1.76
N CYS A 104 3.94 -9.11 1.84
CA CYS A 104 2.71 -9.91 1.85
C CYS A 104 2.54 -10.71 0.56
N TRP A 105 2.91 -10.13 -0.60
CA TRP A 105 2.88 -10.86 -1.87
C TRP A 105 3.84 -12.06 -1.88
N ARG A 106 5.06 -11.90 -1.35
CA ARG A 106 6.02 -13.01 -1.21
C ARG A 106 5.56 -14.06 -0.20
N LEU A 107 4.98 -13.66 0.93
CA LEU A 107 4.37 -14.57 1.90
C LEU A 107 3.30 -15.45 1.23
N LYS A 108 2.37 -14.83 0.50
CA LYS A 108 1.31 -15.57 -0.22
C LYS A 108 1.87 -16.49 -1.30
N ALA A 109 2.89 -16.03 -2.04
CA ALA A 109 3.57 -16.88 -3.03
C ALA A 109 4.27 -18.10 -2.41
N ALA A 110 4.68 -18.01 -1.13
CA ALA A 110 5.25 -19.10 -0.35
C ALA A 110 4.19 -19.95 0.39
N GLY A 111 2.89 -19.69 0.19
CA GLY A 111 1.79 -20.46 0.75
C GLY A 111 1.23 -19.94 2.08
N TRP A 112 1.71 -18.79 2.56
CA TRP A 112 1.25 -18.22 3.83
C TRP A 112 -0.01 -17.35 3.67
N GLY A 113 -0.90 -17.41 4.65
CA GLY A 113 -2.04 -16.52 4.77
C GLY A 113 -1.65 -15.11 5.19
N VAL A 114 -2.44 -14.13 4.73
CA VAL A 114 -2.39 -12.73 5.17
C VAL A 114 -3.80 -12.31 5.55
N GLU A 115 -3.97 -11.82 6.77
CA GLU A 115 -5.29 -11.47 7.30
C GLU A 115 -5.34 -10.09 7.94
N TYR A 116 -6.55 -9.55 7.96
CA TYR A 116 -6.92 -8.37 8.72
C TYR A 116 -7.75 -8.78 9.94
N SER A 117 -7.42 -8.24 11.12
CA SER A 117 -8.22 -8.43 12.33
C SER A 117 -8.60 -7.10 13.00
N PRO A 118 -9.91 -6.83 13.14
CA PRO A 118 -10.38 -5.63 13.82
C PRO A 118 -10.35 -5.73 15.35
N SER A 119 -10.06 -6.92 15.89
CA SER A 119 -9.96 -7.16 17.34
C SER A 119 -8.78 -6.44 17.99
N ALA A 120 -7.73 -6.16 17.23
CA ALA A 120 -6.62 -5.31 17.62
C ALA A 120 -6.74 -3.95 16.92
N GLN A 121 -6.51 -2.87 17.66
CA GLN A 121 -6.60 -1.50 17.13
C GLN A 121 -5.33 -0.71 17.45
N VAL A 122 -4.86 0.07 16.47
CA VAL A 122 -3.70 0.96 16.60
C VAL A 122 -4.06 2.34 16.07
N THR A 123 -3.62 3.40 16.75
CA THR A 123 -3.73 4.76 16.23
C THR A 123 -2.46 5.12 15.46
N HIS A 124 -2.63 5.60 14.24
CA HIS A 124 -1.56 6.01 13.35
C HIS A 124 -1.49 7.54 13.30
N VAL A 125 -0.32 8.05 13.69
CA VAL A 125 0.00 9.48 13.64
C VAL A 125 0.71 9.76 12.31
N GLN A 126 -0.01 10.37 11.37
CA GLN A 126 0.51 10.62 10.02
C GLN A 126 1.52 11.77 9.95
N GLY A 127 2.30 11.78 8.87
CA GLY A 127 3.01 12.99 8.43
C GLY A 127 4.38 13.22 9.06
N VAL A 128 4.79 12.46 10.08
CA VAL A 128 6.10 12.63 10.75
C VAL A 128 7.27 12.41 9.78
N SER A 129 7.24 11.31 9.01
CA SER A 129 8.29 10.98 8.04
C SER A 129 8.07 11.65 6.68
N THR A 130 6.81 11.71 6.22
CA THR A 130 6.48 12.23 4.89
C THR A 130 6.57 13.75 4.79
N GLY A 131 6.16 14.47 5.84
CA GLY A 131 6.03 15.93 5.83
C GLY A 131 7.34 16.68 5.68
N ARG A 132 8.47 16.09 6.11
CA ARG A 132 9.79 16.72 6.08
C ARG A 132 10.45 16.73 4.70
N THR A 133 10.17 15.73 3.86
CA THR A 133 10.83 15.59 2.55
C THR A 133 9.86 15.14 1.44
N PRO A 134 8.77 15.89 1.19
CA PRO A 134 7.65 15.40 0.38
C PRO A 134 8.05 15.00 -1.06
N PHE A 135 8.97 15.72 -1.70
CA PHE A 135 9.47 15.36 -3.04
C PHE A 135 10.22 14.02 -3.05
N ARG A 136 11.06 13.76 -2.03
CA ARG A 136 11.77 12.47 -1.87
C ARG A 136 10.78 11.33 -1.66
N MET A 137 9.74 11.57 -0.87
CA MET A 137 8.69 10.58 -0.59
C MET A 137 7.85 10.27 -1.83
N ILE A 138 7.49 11.29 -2.61
CA ILE A 138 6.81 11.10 -3.91
C ILE A 138 7.69 10.26 -4.84
N ALA A 139 8.98 10.58 -4.97
CA ALA A 139 9.90 9.80 -5.80
C ALA A 139 10.07 8.36 -5.31
N ALA A 140 10.21 8.16 -4.00
CA ALA A 140 10.32 6.85 -3.37
C ALA A 140 9.08 5.99 -3.68
N HIS A 141 7.88 6.53 -3.50
CA HIS A 141 6.63 5.82 -3.78
C HIS A 141 6.57 5.31 -5.22
N HIS A 142 6.88 6.16 -6.20
CA HIS A 142 6.81 5.78 -7.62
C HIS A 142 7.91 4.78 -8.00
N ARG A 143 9.11 4.92 -7.44
CA ARG A 143 10.20 3.95 -7.62
C ARG A 143 9.84 2.58 -7.04
N SER A 144 9.28 2.55 -5.83
CA SER A 144 8.83 1.33 -5.17
C SER A 144 7.68 0.66 -5.92
N ALA A 145 6.70 1.43 -6.40
CA ALA A 145 5.61 0.90 -7.21
C ALA A 145 6.11 0.25 -8.52
N PHE A 146 7.07 0.88 -9.19
CA PHE A 146 7.69 0.30 -10.40
C PHE A 146 8.50 -0.97 -10.10
N ARG A 147 9.25 -0.98 -8.99
CA ARG A 147 9.99 -2.16 -8.51
C ARG A 147 9.04 -3.33 -8.25
N PHE A 148 7.94 -3.08 -7.56
CA PHE A 148 6.95 -4.12 -7.30
C PHE A 148 6.35 -4.66 -8.61
N ALA A 149 6.02 -3.79 -9.57
CA ALA A 149 5.54 -4.21 -10.88
C ALA A 149 6.57 -5.08 -11.63
N SER A 150 7.86 -4.75 -11.57
CA SER A 150 8.92 -5.53 -12.22
C SER A 150 9.17 -6.90 -11.58
N LYS A 151 8.93 -7.03 -10.27
CA LYS A 151 8.96 -8.31 -9.55
C LYS A 151 7.71 -9.16 -9.86
N ARG A 152 6.53 -8.55 -9.86
CA ARG A 152 5.24 -9.24 -10.04
C ARG A 152 5.01 -9.71 -11.48
N TRP A 153 5.45 -8.94 -12.48
CA TRP A 153 5.19 -9.26 -13.89
C TRP A 153 6.35 -10.03 -14.51
N SER A 154 6.12 -11.32 -14.72
CA SER A 154 7.02 -12.24 -15.43
C SER A 154 6.48 -12.63 -16.80
N GLY A 155 7.34 -13.21 -17.65
CA GLY A 155 6.99 -13.67 -18.99
C GLY A 155 6.40 -12.56 -19.87
N VAL A 156 5.31 -12.87 -20.59
CA VAL A 156 4.63 -11.94 -21.51
C VAL A 156 4.17 -10.65 -20.82
N LYS A 157 3.82 -10.71 -19.53
CA LYS A 157 3.36 -9.52 -18.77
C LYS A 157 4.43 -8.44 -18.63
N ARG A 158 5.71 -8.76 -18.87
CA ARG A 158 6.81 -7.77 -18.88
C ARG A 158 6.62 -6.68 -19.94
N VAL A 159 5.84 -6.93 -21.00
CA VAL A 159 5.49 -5.90 -22.00
C VAL A 159 4.79 -4.70 -21.37
N LEU A 160 4.13 -4.89 -20.21
CA LEU A 160 3.44 -3.83 -19.47
C LEU A 160 4.38 -2.91 -18.68
N LEU A 161 5.66 -3.26 -18.54
CA LEU A 161 6.62 -2.48 -17.75
C LEU A 161 6.89 -1.11 -18.36
N ALA A 162 7.12 -1.03 -19.68
CA ALA A 162 7.35 0.24 -20.36
C ALA A 162 6.17 1.24 -20.23
N PRO A 163 4.92 0.87 -20.57
CA PRO A 163 3.79 1.80 -20.38
C PRO A 163 3.54 2.12 -18.90
N THR A 164 3.82 1.20 -17.99
CA THR A 164 3.70 1.44 -16.54
C THR A 164 4.76 2.42 -16.05
N ALA A 165 6.02 2.30 -16.52
CA ALA A 165 7.08 3.25 -16.22
C ALA A 165 6.71 4.66 -16.69
N LEU A 166 6.17 4.79 -17.91
CA LEU A 166 5.70 6.06 -18.45
C LEU A 166 4.57 6.66 -17.59
N LEU A 167 3.55 5.86 -17.28
CA LEU A 167 2.41 6.30 -16.46
C LEU A 167 2.85 6.74 -15.06
N LEU A 168 3.69 5.95 -14.38
CA LEU A 168 4.21 6.29 -13.06
C LEU A 168 5.09 7.54 -13.10
N SER A 169 5.89 7.72 -14.14
CA SER A 169 6.69 8.94 -14.32
C SER A 169 5.81 10.17 -14.49
N LEU A 170 4.75 10.08 -15.29
CA LEU A 170 3.80 11.17 -15.51
C LEU A 170 3.05 11.52 -14.21
N ARG A 171 2.59 10.50 -13.47
CA ARG A 171 1.95 10.69 -12.15
C ARG A 171 2.89 11.29 -11.12
N CYS A 172 4.17 10.89 -11.13
CA CYS A 172 5.19 11.45 -10.27
C CYS A 172 5.37 12.95 -10.54
N ALA A 173 5.51 13.34 -11.82
CA ALA A 173 5.63 14.74 -12.23
C ALA A 173 4.41 15.57 -11.80
N VAL A 174 3.19 15.08 -12.03
CA VAL A 174 1.96 15.77 -11.60
C VAL A 174 1.90 15.91 -10.07
N ALA A 175 2.29 14.88 -9.32
CA ALA A 175 2.32 14.92 -7.86
C ALA A 175 3.36 15.93 -7.32
N MET A 176 4.54 15.98 -7.94
CA MET A 176 5.58 16.96 -7.62
C MET A 176 5.11 18.39 -7.92
N LEU A 177 4.51 18.64 -9.09
CA LEU A 177 3.94 19.95 -9.43
C LEU A 177 2.84 20.37 -8.45
N SER A 178 1.92 19.46 -8.13
CA SER A 178 0.86 19.71 -7.14
C SER A 178 1.44 20.04 -5.76
N GLN A 179 2.52 19.36 -5.36
CA GLN A 179 3.22 19.63 -4.10
C GLN A 179 3.90 21.00 -4.12
N LEU A 180 4.52 21.38 -5.24
CA LEU A 180 5.16 22.68 -5.41
C LEU A 180 4.13 23.82 -5.30
N VAL A 181 2.98 23.69 -5.96
CA VAL A 181 1.88 24.67 -5.87
C VAL A 181 1.37 24.80 -4.43
N ARG A 182 1.22 23.67 -3.71
CA ARG A 182 0.83 23.69 -2.28
C ARG A 182 1.86 24.40 -1.42
N HIS A 183 3.14 24.12 -1.64
CA HIS A 183 4.24 24.76 -0.90
C HIS A 183 4.28 26.27 -1.14
N GLN A 184 4.15 26.72 -2.40
CA GLN A 184 4.11 28.16 -2.73
C GLN A 184 2.91 28.87 -2.09
N ARG A 185 1.72 28.24 -2.08
CA ARG A 185 0.54 28.80 -1.43
C ARG A 185 0.68 28.89 0.09
N ALA A 186 1.38 27.94 0.71
CA ALA A 186 1.67 27.97 2.14
C ALA A 186 2.67 29.07 2.50
N SER A 187 3.72 29.28 1.69
CA SER A 187 4.70 30.35 1.91
C SER A 187 4.14 31.76 1.72
N VAL A 188 3.08 31.93 0.93
CA VAL A 188 2.40 33.22 0.71
C VAL A 188 1.39 33.56 1.82
N ARG A 189 1.01 32.59 2.67
CA ARG A 189 0.03 32.76 3.76
C ARG A 189 0.66 33.05 5.13
N VAL A 190 1.97 33.23 5.21
CA VAL A 190 2.65 33.64 6.45
C VAL A 190 2.59 35.17 6.52
N PRO A 191 1.89 35.78 7.50
CA PRO A 191 1.93 37.23 7.71
C PRO A 191 3.31 37.70 8.20
#